data_AF-A0A829NI49-F1
#
_entry.id   AF-A0A829NI49-F1
#
_cell.length_a   1.000
_cell.length_b   1.000
_cell.length_c   1.000
_cell.angle_alpha   90.00
_cell.angle_beta   90.00
_cell.angle_gamma   90.00
#
_symmetry.space_group_name_H-M   'P 1'
#
loop_
_entity.id
_entity.type
_entity.pdbx_description
1 polymer ?
#
loop_
_entity_poly.entity_id
_entity_poly.type
_entity_poly.pdbx_seq_one_letter_code
_entity_poly.pdbx_strand_id
1 'polypeptide(L)'
;MEHIAALLLVIGCSNNMTECRELPVPVSVFETAEACTAERPFAAGDVQGQAEHVVAKCLTVDPALEDDYDQIVWNVRPDGTLDASLQISSVVVASNATRREKDSLSQQ
;
A
#
# COMPACT_ATOMS: atom_id res chain seq x y z
N MET A 1 -18.12 -6.52 -13.82
CA MET A 1 -17.11 -6.57 -12.75
C MET A 1 -16.43 -5.23 -12.81
N GLU A 2 -16.52 -4.45 -11.74
CA GLU A 2 -15.99 -3.08 -11.70
C GLU A 2 -14.47 -3.17 -11.59
N HIS A 3 -13.76 -2.61 -12.55
CA HIS A 3 -12.30 -2.60 -12.56
C HIS A 3 -11.80 -1.48 -11.65
N ILE A 4 -10.71 -1.71 -10.96
CA ILE A 4 -10.07 -0.67 -10.14
C ILE A 4 -9.02 0.02 -11.00
N ALA A 5 -9.15 1.34 -11.19
CA ALA A 5 -8.17 2.13 -11.92
C ALA A 5 -7.29 2.98 -11.01
N ALA A 6 -7.77 3.30 -9.80
CA ALA A 6 -7.01 4.13 -8.88
C ALA A 6 -7.29 3.81 -7.40
N LEU A 7 -6.25 3.99 -6.59
CA LEU A 7 -6.31 3.90 -5.13
C LEU A 7 -5.91 5.24 -4.51
N LEU A 8 -6.74 5.77 -3.62
CA LEU A 8 -6.46 6.97 -2.85
C LEU A 8 -5.76 6.61 -1.55
N LEU A 9 -4.52 7.07 -1.41
CA LEU A 9 -3.73 6.97 -0.20
C LEU A 9 -3.72 8.31 0.53
N VAL A 10 -4.02 8.31 1.83
CA VAL A 10 -3.98 9.50 2.68
C VAL A 10 -3.05 9.26 3.86
N ILE A 11 -2.06 10.14 4.02
CA ILE A 11 -1.05 10.07 5.08
C ILE A 11 -1.16 11.32 5.96
N GLY A 12 -1.20 11.08 7.26
CA GLY A 12 -1.14 12.11 8.29
C GLY A 12 0.24 12.14 8.94
N CYS A 13 0.84 13.32 9.03
CA CYS A 13 2.13 13.54 9.66
C CYS A 13 2.03 14.51 10.86
N SER A 14 2.97 14.37 11.79
CA SER A 14 3.28 15.37 12.83
C SER A 14 3.79 16.68 12.21
N ASN A 15 3.80 17.77 12.98
CA ASN A 15 4.20 19.10 12.52
C ASN A 15 5.60 19.15 11.90
N ASN A 16 6.52 18.36 12.44
CA ASN A 16 7.91 18.26 11.98
C ASN A 16 8.11 17.22 10.87
N MET A 17 7.04 16.61 10.35
CA MET A 17 7.07 15.62 9.26
C MET A 17 7.93 14.38 9.55
N THR A 18 8.20 14.06 10.83
CA THR A 18 9.01 12.88 11.21
C THR A 18 8.16 11.67 11.55
N GLU A 19 6.93 11.87 12.01
CA GLU A 19 6.02 10.79 12.38
C GLU A 19 4.83 10.81 11.43
N CYS A 20 4.84 9.94 10.43
CA CYS A 20 3.80 9.82 9.43
C CYS A 20 3.10 8.46 9.54
N ARG A 21 1.79 8.44 9.34
CA ARG A 21 0.97 7.23 9.35
C ARG A 21 -0.15 7.33 8.33
N GLU A 22 -0.62 6.18 7.86
CA GLU A 22 -1.83 6.13 7.04
C GLU A 22 -3.05 6.55 7.85
N LEU A 23 -3.93 7.34 7.22
CA LEU A 23 -5.22 7.73 7.79
C LEU A 23 -6.34 7.01 7.03
N PRO A 24 -7.26 6.32 7.73
CA PRO A 24 -8.36 5.63 7.06
C PRO A 24 -9.35 6.63 6.48
N VAL A 25 -9.74 6.41 5.22
CA VAL A 25 -10.77 7.20 4.53
C VAL A 25 -11.96 6.30 4.12
N PRO A 26 -13.19 6.84 4.02
CA PRO A 26 -14.37 6.04 3.73
C PRO A 26 -14.34 5.38 2.34
N VAL A 27 -13.77 6.07 1.34
CA VAL A 27 -13.63 5.60 -0.03
C VAL A 27 -12.18 5.77 -0.47
N SER A 28 -11.51 4.65 -0.73
CA SER A 28 -10.11 4.61 -1.14
C SER A 28 -9.89 3.99 -2.51
N VAL A 29 -10.93 3.45 -3.16
CA VAL A 29 -10.81 2.68 -4.40
C VAL A 29 -11.76 3.27 -5.44
N PHE A 30 -11.26 3.47 -6.66
CA PHE A 30 -11.96 4.17 -7.71
C PHE A 30 -11.83 3.45 -9.06
N GLU A 31 -12.92 3.45 -9.82
CA GLU A 31 -12.97 2.91 -11.18
C GLU A 31 -12.25 3.78 -12.21
N THR A 32 -11.96 5.05 -11.87
CA THR A 32 -11.24 5.99 -12.76
C THR A 32 -10.26 6.86 -11.96
N ALA A 33 -9.17 7.28 -12.60
CA ALA A 33 -8.18 8.17 -12.00
C ALA A 33 -8.73 9.59 -11.77
N GLU A 34 -9.64 10.02 -12.63
CA GLU A 34 -10.35 11.29 -12.56
C GLU A 34 -11.25 11.35 -11.33
N ALA A 35 -12.02 10.29 -11.06
CA ALA A 35 -12.85 10.19 -9.87
C ALA A 35 -11.99 10.25 -8.60
N CYS A 36 -10.89 9.48 -8.54
CA CYS A 36 -9.96 9.57 -7.42
C CYS A 36 -9.42 10.99 -7.22
N THR A 37 -9.02 11.65 -8.31
CA THR A 37 -8.44 13.00 -8.25
C THR A 37 -9.47 14.04 -7.77
N ALA A 38 -10.73 13.89 -8.18
CA ALA A 38 -11.84 14.73 -7.77
C ALA A 38 -12.17 14.55 -6.28
N GLU A 39 -12.15 13.31 -5.77
CA GLU A 39 -12.47 13.01 -4.37
C GLU A 39 -11.33 13.33 -3.39
N ARG A 40 -10.08 13.27 -3.85
CA ARG A 40 -8.87 13.51 -3.05
C ARG A 40 -8.95 14.72 -2.09
N PRO A 41 -9.33 15.94 -2.51
CA PRO A 41 -9.39 17.09 -1.59
C PRO A 41 -10.45 16.92 -0.49
N PHE A 42 -11.57 16.24 -0.77
CA PHE A 42 -12.63 16.00 0.20
C PHE A 42 -12.21 14.96 1.23
N ALA A 43 -11.67 13.82 0.77
CA ALA A 43 -11.13 12.78 1.63
C ALA A 43 -9.99 13.28 2.54
N ALA A 44 -9.11 14.15 2.02
CA ALA A 44 -8.11 14.81 2.86
C ALA A 44 -8.76 15.72 3.91
N GLY A 45 -9.79 16.49 3.52
CA GLY A 45 -10.58 17.33 4.42
C GLY A 45 -11.25 16.57 5.56
N ASP A 46 -11.81 15.40 5.28
CA ASP A 46 -12.49 14.55 6.27
C ASP A 46 -11.57 14.10 7.41
N VAL A 47 -10.26 14.03 7.15
CA VAL A 47 -9.25 13.57 8.12
C VAL A 47 -8.28 14.67 8.57
N GLN A 48 -8.47 15.93 8.16
CA GLN A 48 -7.62 17.07 8.56
C GLN A 48 -7.50 17.27 10.07
N GLY A 49 -8.49 16.84 10.87
CA GLY A 49 -8.43 16.91 12.33
C GLY A 49 -7.63 15.78 13.00
N GLN A 50 -7.19 14.78 12.23
CA GLN A 50 -6.53 13.58 12.76
C GLN A 50 -4.99 13.70 12.77
N ALA A 51 -4.43 14.65 12.02
CA ALA A 51 -2.99 14.91 11.96
C ALA A 51 -2.72 16.40 11.70
N GLU A 52 -1.51 16.85 12.01
CA GLU A 52 -1.14 18.27 11.82
C GLU A 52 -0.91 18.59 10.34
N HIS A 53 -0.34 17.64 9.58
CA HIS A 53 -0.22 17.73 8.13
C HIS A 53 -0.89 16.52 7.49
N VAL A 54 -1.73 16.76 6.49
CA VAL A 54 -2.40 15.69 5.73
C VAL A 54 -2.01 15.82 4.26
N VAL A 55 -1.49 14.73 3.70
CA VAL A 55 -1.12 14.63 2.30
C VAL A 55 -1.83 13.44 1.68
N ALA A 56 -2.34 13.61 0.47
CA ALA A 56 -3.11 12.58 -0.23
C ALA A 56 -2.63 12.41 -1.67
N LYS A 57 -2.65 11.17 -2.17
CA LYS A 57 -2.21 10.83 -3.52
C LYS A 57 -3.07 9.72 -4.11
N CYS A 58 -3.42 9.89 -5.39
CA CYS A 58 -4.01 8.83 -6.19
C CYS A 58 -2.90 8.01 -6.83
N LEU A 59 -2.93 6.71 -6.57
CA LEU A 59 -2.07 5.70 -7.16
C LEU A 59 -2.81 5.07 -8.32
N THR A 60 -2.17 5.01 -9.48
CA THR A 60 -2.73 4.32 -10.65
C THR A 60 -2.59 2.81 -10.47
N VAL A 61 -3.67 2.08 -10.69
CA VAL A 61 -3.69 0.62 -10.73
C VAL A 61 -3.62 0.20 -12.19
N ASP A 62 -2.66 -0.66 -12.52
CA ASP A 62 -2.62 -1.33 -13.83
C ASP A 62 -3.63 -2.50 -13.81
N PRO A 63 -4.68 -2.51 -14.66
CA PRO A 63 -5.66 -3.59 -14.69
C PRO A 63 -5.06 -4.95 -15.00
N ALA A 64 -3.88 -5.02 -15.63
CA ALA A 64 -3.20 -6.27 -15.91
C ALA A 64 -2.50 -6.88 -14.70
N LEU A 65 -2.29 -6.09 -13.62
CA LEU A 65 -1.59 -6.47 -12.40
C LEU A 65 -2.44 -6.27 -11.14
N GLU A 66 -3.74 -5.96 -11.29
CA GLU A 66 -4.66 -5.65 -10.19
C GLU A 66 -4.64 -6.73 -9.11
N ASP A 67 -4.74 -8.00 -9.52
CA ASP A 67 -4.75 -9.16 -8.63
C ASP A 67 -3.35 -9.50 -8.05
N ASP A 68 -2.27 -8.99 -8.64
CA ASP A 68 -0.90 -9.30 -8.24
C ASP A 68 -0.34 -8.31 -7.20
N TYR A 69 -0.85 -7.08 -7.13
CA TYR A 69 -0.38 -6.09 -6.15
C TYR A 69 -0.73 -6.50 -4.72
N ASP A 70 0.28 -6.67 -3.87
CA ASP A 70 0.11 -7.01 -2.45
C ASP A 70 0.73 -5.98 -1.49
N GLN A 71 1.44 -4.97 -2.00
CA GLN A 71 2.04 -3.93 -1.18
C GLN A 71 1.80 -2.52 -1.72
N ILE A 72 1.60 -1.59 -0.77
CA ILE A 72 1.73 -0.15 -1.01
C ILE A 72 2.99 0.31 -0.29
N VAL A 73 3.97 0.79 -1.05
CA VAL A 73 5.13 1.47 -0.47
C VAL A 73 4.97 2.96 -0.62
N TRP A 74 5.24 3.68 0.46
CA TRP A 74 5.13 5.13 0.48
C TRP A 74 6.17 5.76 1.39
N ASN A 75 6.51 7.01 1.08
CA ASN A 75 7.38 7.86 1.87
C ASN A 75 6.96 9.32 1.71
N VAL A 76 6.78 10.01 2.84
CA VAL A 76 6.57 11.45 2.85
C VAL A 76 7.91 12.14 3.02
N ARG A 77 8.22 13.06 2.12
CA ARG A 77 9.43 13.88 2.19
C ARG A 77 9.19 15.08 3.11
N PRO A 78 10.25 15.68 3.70
CA PRO A 78 10.12 16.84 4.58
C PRO A 78 9.52 18.09 3.91
N ASP A 79 9.51 18.16 2.58
CA ASP A 79 8.88 19.21 1.78
C ASP A 79 7.36 19.02 1.61
N GLY A 80 6.77 17.96 2.20
CA GLY A 80 5.35 17.64 2.06
C GLY A 80 5.02 16.76 0.85
N THR A 81 6.01 16.35 0.07
CA THR A 81 5.76 15.50 -1.10
C THR A 81 5.56 14.03 -0.68
N LEU A 82 4.43 13.44 -1.06
CA LEU A 82 4.15 12.01 -0.90
C LEU A 82 4.62 11.22 -2.14
N ASP A 83 5.68 10.44 -1.97
CA ASP A 83 6.09 9.43 -2.93
C ASP A 83 5.45 8.09 -2.57
N ALA A 84 4.76 7.46 -3.51
CA ALA A 84 4.00 6.24 -3.23
C ALA A 84 3.73 5.47 -4.52
N SER A 85 3.70 4.14 -4.42
CA SER A 85 3.50 3.22 -5.54
C SER A 85 2.97 1.87 -5.06
N LEU A 86 2.26 1.17 -5.95
CA LEU A 86 1.87 -0.23 -5.76
C LEU A 86 3.03 -1.14 -6.16
N GLN A 87 3.28 -2.19 -5.38
CA GLN A 87 4.32 -3.19 -5.63
C GLN A 87 3.80 -4.60 -5.44
N ILE A 88 4.48 -5.51 -6.14
CA ILE A 88 4.29 -6.96 -6.05
C ILE A 88 5.50 -7.51 -5.29
N SER A 89 5.26 -8.18 -4.17
CA SER A 89 6.27 -8.91 -3.41
C SER A 89 6.82 -10.05 -4.24
N SER A 90 8.16 -10.18 -4.27
CA SER A 90 8.80 -11.32 -4.92
C SER A 90 8.31 -12.65 -4.32
N VAL A 91 7.94 -13.60 -5.18
CA VAL A 91 7.41 -14.94 -4.88
C VAL A 91 8.19 -15.63 -3.76
N VAL A 92 7.47 -16.07 -2.72
CA VAL A 92 7.99 -16.91 -1.65
C VAL A 92 8.09 -18.35 -2.17
N VAL A 93 9.30 -18.82 -2.52
CA VAL A 93 9.53 -20.22 -2.88
C VAL A 93 9.56 -21.06 -1.59
N ALA A 94 8.53 -21.87 -1.38
CA ALA A 94 8.54 -22.90 -0.35
C ALA A 94 9.58 -23.98 -0.70
N SER A 95 10.80 -23.83 -0.17
CA SER A 95 11.83 -24.86 -0.29
C SER A 95 11.58 -25.95 0.74
N ASN A 96 10.98 -27.06 0.32
CA ASN A 96 10.87 -28.25 1.18
C ASN A 96 12.26 -28.92 1.25
N ALA A 97 13.13 -28.43 2.14
CA ALA A 97 14.39 -29.09 2.44
C ALA A 97 14.07 -30.46 3.04
N THR A 98 14.04 -31.49 2.20
CA THR A 98 13.89 -32.87 2.61
C THR A 98 15.00 -33.18 3.60
N ARG A 99 14.62 -33.27 4.88
CA ARG A 99 15.47 -33.74 5.97
C ARG A 99 16.03 -35.10 5.55
N ARG A 100 17.34 -35.19 5.32
CA ARG A 100 18.04 -36.47 5.19
C ARG A 100 17.77 -37.28 6.45
N GLU A 101 16.94 -38.30 6.32
CA GLU A 101 16.80 -39.35 7.30
C GLU A 101 18.14 -40.09 7.35
N LYS A 102 18.93 -39.78 8.37
CA LYS A 102 20.05 -40.61 8.79
C LYS A 102 19.64 -41.18 10.15
N ASP A 103 18.96 -42.32 10.14
CA ASP A 103 18.83 -43.15 11.33
C ASP A 103 18.95 -44.64 10.96
N SER A 104 20.13 -45.18 11.25
CA SER A 104 20.30 -46.40 12.07
C SER A 104 19.55 -47.68 11.65
N LEU A 105 20.05 -48.40 10.65
CA LEU A 105 19.84 -49.86 10.56
C LEU A 105 21.05 -50.59 11.14
N SER A 106 20.98 -50.83 12.45
CA SER A 106 21.68 -51.94 13.11
C SER A 106 20.66 -53.06 13.28
N GLN A 107 20.84 -54.18 12.56
CA GLN A 107 20.37 -55.53 12.93
C GLN A 107 20.70 -56.54 11.82
N GLN A 108 21.86 -57.19 11.93
CA GLN A 108 22.01 -58.65 12.19
C GLN A 108 23.48 -59.05 12.06
#